data_AF-A0A920M444-F1
#
_entry.id   AF-A0A920M444-F1
#
_cell.length_a   1.000
_cell.length_b   1.000
_cell.length_c   1.000
_cell.angle_alpha   90.00
_cell.angle_beta   90.00
_cell.angle_gamma   90.00
#
_symmetry.space_group_name_H-M   'P 1'
#
loop_
_entity.id
_entity.type
_entity.pdbx_description
1 polymer ?
#
loop_
_entity_poly.entity_id
_entity_poly.type
_entity_poly.pdbx_seq_one_letter_code
_entity_poly.pdbx_strand_id
1 'polypeptide(L)' 'MDHPILKLENLTILPHIASATVETRKKMSQMTVDNIIEGLQNKLPTYCVNSENINW' A
#
# COMPACT_ATOMS: atom_id res chain seq x y z
N MET A 1 -5.15 -0.20 26.57
CA MET A 1 -4.57 1.16 26.78
C MET A 1 -3.30 1.11 27.62
N ASP A 2 -2.78 -0.09 27.88
CA ASP A 2 -1.75 -0.33 28.91
C ASP A 2 -0.34 -0.44 28.33
N HIS A 3 -0.19 -0.20 27.03
CA HIS A 3 1.10 -0.29 26.37
C HIS A 3 2.03 0.84 26.87
N PRO A 4 3.24 0.52 27.38
CA PRO A 4 4.12 1.51 28.02
C PRO A 4 4.42 2.74 27.15
N ILE A 5 4.51 2.57 25.83
CA ILE A 5 4.77 3.66 24.88
C ILE A 5 3.68 4.74 24.93
N LEU A 6 2.43 4.41 25.28
CA LEU A 6 1.34 5.39 25.38
C LEU A 6 1.50 6.36 26.56
N LYS A 7 2.45 6.11 27.48
CA LYS A 7 2.72 6.96 28.66
C LYS A 7 3.83 7.99 28.43
N LEU A 8 4.52 7.95 27.29
CA LEU A 8 5.64 8.84 26.99
C LEU A 8 5.15 10.18 26.42
N GLU A 9 5.50 11.29 27.05
CA GLU A 9 5.02 12.63 26.66
C GLU A 9 5.71 13.19 25.39
N ASN A 10 6.85 12.61 25.01
CA ASN A 10 7.66 13.06 23.88
C ASN A 10 7.33 12.35 22.55
N LEU A 11 6.20 11.66 22.47
CA LEU A 11 5.78 10.89 21.30
C LEU A 11 4.38 11.29 20.83
N THR A 12 4.20 11.26 19.51
CA THR A 12 2.87 11.30 18.87
C THR A 12 2.63 9.97 18.18
N ILE A 13 1.48 9.34 18.43
CA ILE A 13 1.18 7.98 17.97
C ILE A 13 -0.07 8.04 17.09
N LEU A 14 0.00 7.39 15.94
CA LEU A 14 -1.06 7.40 14.92
C LEU A 14 -1.44 5.95 14.60
N PRO A 15 -2.74 5.63 14.40
CA PRO A 15 -3.20 4.26 14.17
C PRO A 15 -2.98 3.80 12.72
N HIS A 16 -1.73 3.76 12.25
CA HIS A 16 -1.37 3.36 10.88
C HIS A 16 -2.18 4.11 9.80
N ILE A 17 -2.27 5.44 9.93
CA ILE A 17 -3.04 6.30 9.03
C ILE A 17 -2.17 7.14 8.09
N ALA A 18 -0.90 6.78 7.92
CA ALA A 18 0.03 7.54 7.09
C ALA A 18 -0.46 7.74 5.64
N SER A 19 -1.12 6.73 5.06
CA SER A 19 -1.69 6.79 3.69
C SER A 19 -3.17 7.19 3.64
N ALA A 20 -3.78 7.57 4.77
CA ALA A 20 -5.22 7.66 4.91
C ALA A 20 -5.85 8.97 4.41
N THR A 21 -5.35 9.54 3.31
CA THR A 21 -6.02 10.65 2.62
C THR A 21 -6.97 10.12 1.55
N VAL A 22 -8.00 10.90 1.21
CA VAL A 22 -8.95 10.53 0.13
C VAL A 22 -8.21 10.37 -1.20
N GLU A 23 -7.28 11.27 -1.49
CA GLU A 23 -6.50 11.29 -2.73
C GLU A 23 -5.57 10.07 -2.83
N THR A 24 -4.81 9.77 -1.78
CA THR A 24 -3.90 8.62 -1.75
C THR A 24 -4.67 7.32 -1.87
N ARG A 25 -5.76 7.14 -1.12
CA ARG A 25 -6.57 5.92 -1.21
C ARG A 25 -7.19 5.73 -2.60
N LYS A 26 -7.71 6.79 -3.24
CA LYS A 26 -8.22 6.73 -4.63
C LYS A 26 -7.13 6.29 -5.61
N LYS A 27 -5.93 6.88 -5.50
CA LYS A 27 -4.81 6.53 -6.38
C LYS A 27 -4.35 5.08 -6.17
N MET A 28 -4.25 4.62 -4.92
CA MET A 28 -3.91 3.23 -4.60
C MET A 28 -4.91 2.25 -5.23
N SER A 29 -6.23 2.50 -5.07
CA SER A 29 -7.26 1.67 -5.68
C SER A 29 -7.14 1.60 -7.21
N GLN A 30 -6.92 2.75 -7.86
CA GLN A 30 -6.72 2.78 -9.32
C GLN A 30 -5.49 1.98 -9.73
N MET A 31 -4.35 2.18 -9.06
CA MET A 31 -3.11 1.44 -9.34
C MET A 31 -3.31 -0.07 -9.21
N THR A 32 -4.05 -0.53 -8.19
CA THR A 32 -4.38 -1.96 -8.03
C THR A 32 -5.18 -2.50 -9.21
N VAL A 33 -6.23 -1.78 -9.64
CA VAL A 33 -7.05 -2.19 -10.78
C VAL A 33 -6.20 -2.26 -12.06
N ASP A 34 -5.39 -1.24 -12.31
CA ASP A 34 -4.53 -1.18 -13.50
C ASP A 34 -3.55 -2.38 -13.54
N ASN A 35 -2.89 -2.69 -12.41
CA ASN A 35 -1.96 -3.83 -12.33
C ASN A 35 -2.64 -5.18 -12.54
N ILE A 36 -3.87 -5.36 -12.05
CA ILE A 36 -4.65 -6.58 -12.28
C ILE A 36 -4.99 -6.72 -13.77
N ILE A 37 -5.44 -5.64 -14.41
CA ILE A 37 -5.77 -5.65 -15.84
C ILE A 37 -4.53 -5.98 -16.68
N GLU A 38 -3.37 -5.41 -16.35
CA GLU A 38 -2.10 -5.71 -17.02
C GLU A 38 -1.75 -7.20 -16.90
N GLY A 39 -1.83 -7.78 -15.70
CA GLY A 39 -1.58 -9.20 -15.48
C GLY A 39 -2.53 -10.11 -16.26
N LEU A 40 -3.82 -9.77 -16.32
CA LEU A 40 -4.80 -10.52 -17.12
C LEU A 40 -4.56 -10.43 -18.64
N GLN A 41 -3.80 -9.44 -19.09
CA GLN A 41 -3.40 -9.27 -20.49
C GLN A 41 -2.06 -9.92 -20.82
N ASN A 42 -1.48 -10.72 -19.92
CA ASN A 42 -0.11 -11.20 -20.04
C ASN A 42 0.86 -10.03 -20.30
N LYS A 43 0.71 -8.93 -19.55
CA LYS A 43 1.67 -7.81 -19.49
C LYS A 43 2.21 -7.70 -18.08
N LEU A 44 3.50 -7.39 -17.97
CA LEU A 44 4.12 -7.25 -16.66
C LEU A 44 3.44 -6.08 -15.94
N PRO A 45 2.86 -6.28 -14.74
CA PRO A 45 2.20 -5.20 -14.03
C PRO A 45 3.18 -4.06 -13.70
N THR A 46 2.76 -2.81 -13.87
CA THR A 46 3.60 -1.62 -13.74
C THR A 46 4.31 -1.53 -12.38
N TYR A 47 3.66 -1.96 -11.30
CA TYR A 47 4.22 -1.94 -9.94
C TYR A 47 4.51 -3.36 -9.42
N CYS A 48 4.87 -4.28 -10.32
CA CYS A 48 5.26 -5.64 -9.93
C CYS A 48 6.57 -5.61 -9.12
N VAL A 49 6.54 -6.20 -7.92
CA VAL A 49 7.70 -6.23 -7.01
C VAL A 49 8.62 -7.41 -7.31
N ASN A 50 8.08 -8.50 -7.84
CA ASN A 50 8.75 -9.77 -8.05
C ASN A 50 8.77 -10.18 -9.54
N SER A 51 9.03 -9.19 -10.41
CA SER A 51 8.99 -9.34 -11.87
C SER A 51 9.87 -10.45 -12.42
N GLU A 52 10.97 -10.76 -11.75
CA GLU A 52 11.92 -11.83 -12.08
C GLU A 52 11.32 -13.24 -12.02
N ASN A 53 10.18 -13.41 -11.34
CA ASN A 53 9.50 -14.70 -11.19
C ASN A 53 8.34 -14.89 -12.17
N ILE A 54 8.10 -13.94 -13.07
CA ILE A 54 6.99 -13.96 -14.02
C ILE A 54 7.49 -14.49 -15.37
N ASN A 55 6.88 -15.57 -15.85
CA ASN A 55 7.28 -16.30 -17.06
C ASN A 55 6.11 -16.79 -17.93
N TRP A 56 4.90 -16.29 -17.65
CA TRP A 56 3.74 -16.59 -18.47
C TRP A 56 3.81 -15.89 -19.84
#